data_AF-A0A926NM73-F1
#
_entry.id   AF-A0A926NM73-F1
#
_cell.length_a   1.000
_cell.length_b   1.000
_cell.length_c   1.000
_cell.angle_alpha   90.00
_cell.angle_beta   90.00
_cell.angle_gamma   90.00
#
_symmetry.space_group_name_H-M   'P 1'
#
loop_
_entity.id
_entity.type
_entity.pdbx_description
1 polymer ?
#
loop_
_entity_poly.entity_id
_entity_poly.type
_entity_poly.pdbx_seq_one_letter_code
_entity_poly.pdbx_strand_id
1 'polypeptide(L)'
;MISISSADVTGDGTIHDTQSKLKVKAFDLFKARFKPSRGEVAFFVTAGKKTIAFETAGYKKHKQLLILQMISRYCVYLGLLEAKIHSSIPARLAS
;
A
#
# COMPACT_ATOMS: atom_id res chain seq x y z
N MET A 1 -14.59 8.58 4.39
CA MET A 1 -14.09 7.97 5.64
C MET A 1 -13.21 6.80 5.22
N ILE A 2 -11.94 6.76 5.67
CA ILE A 2 -11.02 5.68 5.32
C ILE A 2 -11.21 4.55 6.33
N SER A 3 -11.56 3.37 5.83
CA SER A 3 -11.69 2.16 6.64
C SER A 3 -10.49 1.26 6.39
N ILE A 4 -9.95 0.68 7.45
CA ILE A 4 -8.84 -0.28 7.40
C ILE A 4 -9.38 -1.61 7.96
N SER A 5 -9.42 -2.63 7.12
CA SER A 5 -9.66 -4.01 7.56
C SER A 5 -8.33 -4.77 7.55
N SER A 6 -7.80 -5.10 8.73
CA SER A 6 -6.64 -5.96 8.90
C SER A 6 -7.07 -7.30 9.50
N ALA A 7 -6.56 -8.41 8.95
CA ALA A 7 -6.74 -9.73 9.54
C ALA A 7 -5.69 -10.00 10.64
N ASP A 8 -4.54 -9.31 10.57
CA ASP A 8 -3.48 -9.31 11.59
C ASP A 8 -2.57 -8.08 11.37
N VAL A 9 -1.77 -7.67 12.38
CA VAL A 9 -0.81 -6.54 12.32
C VAL A 9 0.42 -6.85 11.41
N THR A 10 0.27 -7.81 10.50
CA THR A 10 1.34 -8.44 9.71
C THR A 10 1.62 -7.75 8.39
N GLY A 11 0.84 -6.73 8.00
CA GLY A 11 1.06 -5.93 6.80
C GLY A 11 0.07 -6.23 5.66
N ASP A 12 -0.69 -7.32 5.76
CA ASP A 12 -1.75 -7.66 4.82
C ASP A 12 -3.07 -6.99 5.22
N GLY A 13 -3.64 -6.19 4.31
CA GLY A 13 -4.86 -5.43 4.62
C GLY A 13 -5.47 -4.74 3.41
N THR A 14 -6.67 -4.20 3.58
CA THR A 14 -7.30 -3.36 2.56
C THR A 14 -7.71 -2.02 3.17
N ILE A 15 -7.26 -0.96 2.52
CA ILE A 15 -7.64 0.42 2.80
C ILE A 15 -8.74 0.78 1.80
N HIS A 16 -9.91 1.17 2.30
CA HIS A 16 -11.05 1.53 1.47
C HIS A 16 -11.45 2.98 1.71
N ASP A 17 -11.50 3.77 0.65
CA ASP A 17 -12.19 5.05 0.65
C ASP A 17 -13.58 4.90 0.03
N THR A 18 -14.61 4.98 0.87
CA THR A 18 -15.99 4.72 0.46
C THR A 18 -16.55 5.77 -0.50
N GLN A 19 -16.05 7.01 -0.42
CA GLN A 19 -16.53 8.12 -1.25
C GLN A 19 -16.11 7.94 -2.70
N SER A 20 -14.82 7.68 -2.93
CA SER A 20 -14.27 7.51 -4.27
C SER A 20 -14.34 6.07 -4.77
N LYS A 21 -14.82 5.13 -3.93
CA LYS A 21 -14.86 3.67 -4.15
C LYS A 21 -13.47 3.05 -4.43
N LEU A 22 -12.41 3.78 -4.11
CA LEU A 22 -11.04 3.34 -4.31
C LEU A 22 -10.64 2.38 -3.19
N LYS A 23 -10.07 1.24 -3.58
CA LYS A 23 -9.45 0.30 -2.64
C LYS A 23 -7.95 0.28 -2.90
N VAL A 24 -7.17 0.23 -1.83
CA VAL A 24 -5.72 0.02 -1.86
C VAL A 24 -5.44 -1.19 -0.98
N LYS A 25 -4.92 -2.26 -1.58
CA LYS A 25 -4.54 -3.48 -0.88
C LYS A 25 -3.08 -3.37 -0.45
N ALA A 26 -2.80 -3.72 0.80
CA ALA A 26 -1.46 -3.83 1.36
C ALA A 26 -1.06 -5.31 1.41
N PHE A 27 0.19 -5.59 1.06
CA PHE A 27 0.76 -6.93 1.02
C PHE A 27 2.15 -6.92 1.65
N ASP A 28 2.46 -7.89 2.49
CA ASP A 28 3.84 -8.20 2.86
C ASP A 28 4.57 -8.75 1.63
N LEU A 29 5.53 -7.97 1.12
CA LEU A 29 6.24 -8.29 -0.13
C LEU A 29 7.02 -9.61 -0.05
N PHE A 30 7.41 -10.05 1.16
CA PHE A 30 8.20 -11.26 1.37
C PHE A 30 7.33 -12.51 1.61
N LYS A 31 6.10 -12.34 2.08
CA LYS A 31 5.16 -13.46 2.31
C LYS A 31 4.24 -13.72 1.14
N ALA A 32 3.74 -12.65 0.51
CA ALA A 32 2.91 -12.73 -0.67
C ALA A 32 3.81 -12.64 -1.90
N ARG A 33 3.69 -13.58 -2.85
CA ARG A 33 4.23 -13.42 -4.20
C ARG A 33 3.47 -12.29 -4.88
N PHE A 34 3.78 -11.04 -4.53
CA PHE A 34 3.12 -9.86 -5.06
C PHE A 34 3.30 -9.86 -6.58
N LYS A 35 2.19 -10.00 -7.30
CA LYS A 35 2.14 -9.91 -8.76
C LYS A 35 1.26 -8.72 -9.11
N PRO A 36 1.84 -7.65 -9.69
CA PRO A 36 1.06 -6.50 -10.09
C PRO A 36 -0.05 -6.88 -11.07
N SER A 37 -1.27 -6.46 -10.77
CA SER A 37 -2.44 -6.56 -11.62
C SER A 37 -2.32 -5.57 -12.78
N ARG A 38 -2.60 -6.03 -14.01
CA ARG A 38 -2.49 -5.18 -15.21
C ARG A 38 -3.44 -3.98 -15.10
N GLY A 39 -2.89 -2.78 -15.21
CA GLY A 39 -3.64 -1.52 -15.18
C GLY A 39 -3.82 -0.90 -13.80
N GLU A 40 -3.42 -1.58 -12.74
CA GLU A 40 -3.39 -1.03 -11.39
C GLU A 40 -2.04 -0.37 -11.09
N VAL A 41 -2.05 0.57 -10.14
CA VAL A 41 -0.86 1.30 -9.71
C VAL A 41 -0.34 0.69 -8.43
N ALA A 42 0.96 0.42 -8.40
CA ALA A 42 1.65 -0.07 -7.22
C ALA A 42 2.48 1.02 -6.55
N PHE A 43 2.54 0.96 -5.22
CA PHE A 43 3.45 1.73 -4.39
C PHE A 43 4.15 0.78 -3.42
N PHE A 44 5.33 1.17 -2.94
CA PHE A 44 6.11 0.37 -2.01
C PHE A 44 6.46 1.21 -0.81
N VAL A 45 6.36 0.65 0.39
CA VAL A 45 6.77 1.32 1.62
C VAL A 45 7.93 0.56 2.23
N THR A 46 8.96 1.29 2.63
CA THR A 46 10.07 0.78 3.42
C THR A 46 10.12 1.47 4.78
N ALA A 47 10.22 0.70 5.86
CA ALA A 47 10.39 1.21 7.23
C ALA A 47 11.32 0.26 8.00
N GLY A 48 12.60 0.65 8.14
CA GLY A 48 13.63 -0.22 8.71
C GLY A 48 13.78 -1.53 7.91
N LYS A 49 13.44 -2.66 8.54
CA LYS A 49 13.46 -4.01 7.93
C LYS A 49 12.12 -4.41 7.29
N LYS A 50 11.07 -3.60 7.43
CA LYS A 50 9.75 -3.91 6.88
C LYS A 50 9.60 -3.32 5.49
N THR A 51 9.05 -4.13 4.59
CA THR A 51 8.65 -3.72 3.25
C THR A 51 7.21 -4.13 2.99
N ILE A 52 6.38 -3.20 2.54
CA ILE A 52 4.98 -3.45 2.24
C ILE A 52 4.71 -2.97 0.81
N ALA A 53 4.13 -3.83 -0.03
CA ALA A 53 3.58 -3.41 -1.32
C ALA A 53 2.15 -2.94 -1.13
N PHE A 54 1.78 -1.92 -1.89
CA PHE A 54 0.42 -1.42 -2.00
C PHE A 54 0.00 -1.48 -3.46
N GLU A 55 -1.19 -1.97 -3.73
CA GLU A 55 -1.76 -1.98 -5.08
C GLU A 55 -3.18 -1.42 -5.04
N THR A 56 -3.51 -0.58 -6.02
CA THR A 56 -4.87 -0.12 -6.20
C THR A 56 -5.78 -1.24 -6.71
N ALA A 57 -7.07 -1.16 -6.41
CA ALA A 57 -8.08 -1.95 -7.08
C ALA A 57 -9.19 -1.02 -7.56
N GLY A 58 -9.39 -0.99 -8.88
CA GLY A 58 -10.34 -0.11 -9.54
C GLY A 58 -9.82 1.31 -9.77
N TYR A 59 -8.49 1.49 -9.93
CA TYR A 59 -7.94 2.81 -10.18
C TYR A 59 -8.40 3.36 -11.54
N LYS A 60 -9.03 4.53 -11.50
CA LYS A 60 -9.26 5.39 -12.67
C LYS A 60 -8.33 6.59 -12.51
N LYS A 61 -7.64 6.96 -13.60
CA LYS A 61 -6.66 8.06 -13.67
C LYS A 61 -7.12 9.28 -12.85
N HIS A 62 -6.18 9.99 -12.19
CA HIS A 62 -6.39 11.16 -11.31
C HIS A 62 -6.74 10.89 -9.83
N LYS A 63 -6.05 9.97 -9.14
CA LYS A 63 -6.16 9.83 -7.66
C LYS A 63 -4.83 9.62 -6.92
N GLN A 64 -3.69 10.00 -7.51
CA GLN A 64 -2.37 9.74 -6.92
C GLN A 64 -2.22 10.34 -5.50
N LEU A 65 -2.66 11.58 -5.29
CA LEU A 65 -2.62 12.21 -3.97
C LEU A 65 -3.46 11.46 -2.93
N LEU A 66 -4.66 11.01 -3.32
CA LEU A 66 -5.53 10.22 -2.44
C LEU A 66 -4.89 8.87 -2.09
N ILE A 67 -4.27 8.19 -3.06
CA ILE A 67 -3.55 6.93 -2.82
C ILE A 67 -2.42 7.14 -1.81
N LEU A 68 -1.59 8.17 -2.02
CA LEU A 68 -0.50 8.50 -1.10
C LEU A 68 -1.04 8.80 0.31
N GLN A 69 -2.13 9.57 0.42
CA GLN A 69 -2.76 9.86 1.71
C GLN A 69 -3.29 8.58 2.39
N MET A 70 -3.91 7.67 1.63
CA MET A 70 -4.39 6.38 2.14
C MET A 70 -3.22 5.53 2.66
N ILE A 71 -2.13 5.43 1.91
CA ILE A 71 -0.91 4.70 2.30
C ILE A 71 -0.28 5.33 3.55
N SER A 72 -0.14 6.66 3.60
CA SER A 72 0.41 7.35 4.77
C SER A 72 -0.40 7.09 6.04
N ARG A 73 -1.74 7.13 5.96
CA ARG A 73 -2.61 6.82 7.11
C ARG A 73 -2.46 5.37 7.56
N TYR A 74 -2.31 4.44 6.63
CA TYR A 74 -2.07 3.04 6.96
C TYR A 74 -0.70 2.83 7.62
N CYS A 75 0.34 3.56 7.18
CA CYS A 75 1.65 3.54 7.85
C CYS A 75 1.55 4.04 9.30
N VAL A 76 0.80 5.11 9.56
CA VAL A 76 0.54 5.62 10.91
C VAL A 76 -0.20 4.58 11.75
N TYR A 77 -1.25 3.96 11.19
CA TYR A 77 -1.99 2.88 11.86
C TYR A 77 -1.09 1.70 12.27
N LEU A 78 -0.10 1.35 11.44
CA LEU A 78 0.88 0.31 11.72
C LEU A 78 2.06 0.77 12.61
N GLY A 79 2.10 2.04 13.04
CA GLY A 79 3.21 2.60 13.83
C GLY A 79 4.51 2.80 13.04
N LEU A 80 4.46 2.89 11.71
CA LEU A 80 5.62 3.06 10.83
C LEU A 80 5.97 4.54 10.62
N LEU A 81 6.48 5.20 11.65
CA LEU A 81 6.72 6.65 11.65
C LEU A 81 7.83 7.11 10.68
N GLU A 82 8.77 6.24 10.34
CA GLU A 82 9.87 6.52 9.39
C GLU A 82 9.63 5.93 8.00
N ALA A 83 8.37 5.63 7.67
CA ALA A 83 8.00 5.03 6.40
C ALA A 83 8.35 5.94 5.21
N LYS A 84 9.03 5.37 4.22
CA LYS A 84 9.28 6.02 2.92
C LYS A 84 8.42 5.35 1.85
N ILE A 85 7.70 6.15 1.08
CA ILE A 85 6.83 5.69 -0.02
C ILE A 85 7.58 5.82 -1.34
N HIS A 86 7.56 4.76 -2.14
CA HIS A 86 8.22 4.65 -3.44
C HIS A 86 7.18 4.30 -4.51
N SER A 87 7.29 4.90 -5.70
CA SER A 87 6.43 4.59 -6.86
C SER A 87 6.92 3.42 -7.71
N SER A 88 8.12 2.92 -7.41
CA SER A 88 8.75 1.76 -8.06
C SER A 88 9.38 0.87 -6.99
N ILE A 89 9.65 -0.39 -7.34
CA ILE A 89 10.33 -1.32 -6.44
C ILE A 89 11.69 -0.72 -6.06
N PRO A 90 11.98 -0.49 -4.76
CA PRO A 90 13.27 0.03 -4.34
C PRO A 90 14.41 -0.92 -4.74
N ALA A 91 15.53 -0.37 -5.23
CA ALA A 91 16.67 -1.16 -5.72
C ALA A 91 17.21 -2.21 -4.72
N ARG A 92 17.07 -1.95 -3.41
CA ARG A 92 17.44 -2.90 -2.33
C ARG A 92 16.58 -4.18 -2.25
N LEU A 93 15.46 -4.23 -2.98
CA LEU A 93 14.51 -5.35 -2.96
C LEU A 93 14.48 -6.13 -4.27
N ALA A 94 15.33 -5.77 -5.24
CA ALA A 94 15.38 -6.36 -6.58
C ALA A 94 16.45 -7.44 -6.76
N SER A 95 17.10 -7.90 -5.67
CA SER A 95 18.18 -8.89 -5.65
C SER A 95 17.75 -10.23 -5.10
#